data_AF-A0A101VJ38-F1
#
_entry.id   AF-A0A101VJ38-F1
#
_cell.length_a   1.000
_cell.length_b   1.000
_cell.length_c   1.000
_cell.angle_alpha   90.00
_cell.angle_beta   90.00
_cell.angle_gamma   90.00
#
_symmetry.space_group_name_H-M   'P 1'
#
loop_
_entity.id
_entity.type
_entity.pdbx_description
1 polymer ?
#
loop_
_entity_poly.entity_id
_entity_poly.type
_entity_poly.pdbx_seq_one_letter_code
_entity_poly.pdbx_strand_id
1 'polypeptide(L)' 'MVDLTDTQRALLAQQLKEHYNCDLGAVLFSREIEVGGRKQLEGRIRCEDLREVDFNQAGDNQKFQLKLCMPTVC' A
#
# COMPACT_ATOMS: atom_id res chain seq x y z
N MET A 1 9.05 4.92 10.36
CA MET A 1 8.04 5.18 9.32
C MET A 1 8.79 5.71 8.12
N VAL A 2 8.61 5.09 6.95
CA VAL A 2 9.25 5.53 5.69
C VAL A 2 8.21 6.28 4.88
N ASP A 3 8.44 7.55 4.56
CA ASP A 3 7.49 8.30 3.75
C ASP A 3 7.43 7.76 2.32
N LEU A 4 6.21 7.52 1.83
CA LEU A 4 5.96 7.22 0.42
C LEU A 4 6.32 8.44 -0.42
N THR A 5 7.14 8.24 -1.45
CA THR A 5 7.43 9.27 -2.47
C THR A 5 6.15 9.67 -3.23
N ASP A 6 6.15 10.84 -3.86
CA ASP A 6 5.00 11.31 -4.66
C ASP A 6 4.59 10.32 -5.75
N THR A 7 5.56 9.71 -6.44
CA THR A 7 5.33 8.70 -7.47
C THR A 7 4.68 7.45 -6.90
N GLN A 8 5.15 6.97 -5.74
CA GLN A 8 4.56 5.83 -5.05
C GLN A 8 3.14 6.11 -4.58
N ARG A 9 2.88 7.31 -4.05
CA ARG A 9 1.52 7.73 -3.65
C ARG A 9 0.58 7.77 -4.84
N ALA A 10 1.00 8.33 -5.97
CA ALA A 10 0.17 8.41 -7.17
C ALA A 10 -0.14 7.01 -7.73
N LEU A 11 0.86 6.14 -7.82
CA LEU A 11 0.67 4.76 -8.27
C LEU A 11 -0.26 3.97 -7.32
N LEU A 12 -0.05 4.11 -6.01
CA LEU A 12 -0.88 3.45 -5.00
C LEU A 12 -2.34 3.90 -5.09
N ALA A 13 -2.58 5.21 -5.18
CA ALA A 13 -3.91 5.78 -5.33
C ALA A 13 -4.61 5.28 -6.61
N GLN A 14 -3.88 5.26 -7.73
CA GLN A 14 -4.39 4.72 -8.99
C GLN A 14 -4.80 3.25 -8.84
N GLN A 15 -3.94 2.40 -8.26
CA GLN A 15 -4.24 0.98 -8.11
C GLN A 15 -5.40 0.72 -7.13
N LEU A 16 -5.53 1.51 -6.05
CA LEU A 16 -6.68 1.42 -5.14
C LEU A 16 -8.00 1.71 -5.86
N LYS A 17 -7.99 2.72 -6.75
CA LYS A 17 -9.16 3.07 -7.56
C LYS A 17 -9.49 1.96 -8.56
N GLU A 18 -8.50 1.44 -9.28
CA GLU A 18 -8.70 0.41 -10.30
C GLU A 18 -9.15 -0.93 -9.71
N HIS A 19 -8.57 -1.37 -8.60
CA HIS A 19 -8.83 -2.70 -8.03
C HIS A 19 -10.01 -2.74 -7.05
N TYR A 20 -10.22 -1.67 -6.28
CA TYR A 20 -11.19 -1.66 -5.19
C TYR A 20 -12.20 -0.52 -5.26
N ASN A 21 -12.10 0.34 -6.28
CA ASN A 21 -12.89 1.58 -6.39
C ASN A 21 -12.84 2.39 -5.08
N CYS A 22 -11.67 2.48 -4.46
CA CYS A 22 -11.43 3.25 -3.25
C CYS A 22 -10.47 4.41 -3.53
N ASP A 23 -10.70 5.54 -2.87
CA ASP A 23 -9.80 6.69 -2.85
C ASP A 23 -8.87 6.62 -1.64
N LEU A 24 -7.59 6.96 -1.86
CA LEU A 24 -6.56 6.91 -0.82
C LEU A 24 -6.83 7.99 0.24
N GLY A 25 -7.22 7.58 1.45
CA GLY A 25 -7.48 8.49 2.56
C GLY A 25 -6.23 8.77 3.40
N ALA A 26 -5.79 7.78 4.18
CA ALA A 26 -4.64 7.91 5.08
C ALA A 26 -3.69 6.72 4.98
N VAL A 27 -2.38 6.98 5.07
CA VAL A 27 -1.38 5.93 5.23
C VAL A 27 -1.22 5.67 6.72
N LEU A 28 -1.63 4.49 7.18
CA LEU A 28 -1.58 4.12 8.61
C LEU A 28 -0.15 3.82 9.05
N PHE A 29 0.60 3.08 8.23
CA PHE A 29 2.03 2.91 8.39
C PHE A 29 2.70 2.48 7.08
N SER A 30 4.01 2.65 7.03
CA SER A 30 4.88 2.25 5.94
C SER A 30 6.28 1.98 6.47
N ARG A 31 6.88 0.88 6.02
CA ARG A 31 8.23 0.45 6.39
C ARG A 31 8.91 -0.24 5.22
N GLU A 32 10.22 -0.07 5.14
CA GLU A 32 11.06 -0.90 4.28
C GLU A 32 11.48 -2.15 5.04
N ILE A 33 11.35 -3.30 4.40
CA ILE A 33 11.84 -4.60 4.87
C ILE A 33 12.82 -5.17 3.85
N GLU A 34 13.76 -5.99 4.31
CA GLU A 34 14.65 -6.72 3.40
C GLU A 34 14.20 -8.18 3.31
N VAL A 35 13.86 -8.62 2.11
CA VAL A 35 13.42 -10.00 1.84
C VAL A 35 14.30 -10.57 0.75
N GLY A 36 15.10 -11.59 1.09
CA GLY A 36 16.00 -12.26 0.14
C GLY A 36 17.05 -11.32 -0.47
N GLY A 37 17.57 -10.37 0.30
CA GLY A 37 18.57 -9.39 -0.14
C GLY A 37 18.01 -8.26 -1.02
N ARG A 38 16.68 -8.10 -1.07
CA ARG A 38 16.01 -6.98 -1.78
C ARG A 38 15.18 -6.18 -0.80
N LYS A 39 15.25 -4.85 -0.92
CA LYS A 39 14.35 -3.95 -0.21
C LYS A 39 12.94 -4.05 -0.78
N GLN A 40 11.96 -4.17 0.11
CA GLN A 40 10.54 -4.13 -0.20
C GLN A 40 9.89 -3.08 0.67
N LEU A 41 8.98 -2.30 0.10
CA LEU A 41 8.18 -1.34 0.84
C LEU A 41 6.85 -2.00 1.18
N GLU A 42 6.53 -2.12 2.45
CA GLU A 42 5.21 -2.58 2.88
C GLU A 42 4.54 -1.61 3.84
N GLY A 43 3.23 -1.65 3.88
CA GLY A 43 2.47 -0.77 4.73
C GLY A 43 0.98 -1.05 4.69
N ARG A 44 0.24 -0.18 5.36
CA ARG A 44 -1.21 -0.20 5.37
C ARG A 44 -1.76 1.18 5.12
N ILE A 45 -2.81 1.25 4.32
CA ILE A 45 -3.61 2.45 4.11
C ILE A 45 -5.04 2.23 4.59
N ARG A 46 -5.72 3.34 4.84
CA ARG A 46 -7.16 3.43 5.05
C ARG A 46 -7.74 4.27 3.92
N CYS A 47 -8.69 3.68 3.20
CA CYS A 47 -9.52 4.35 2.21
C CYS A 47 -10.45 5.38 2.87
N GLU A 48 -10.96 6.33 2.09
CA GLU A 48 -11.98 7.28 2.58
C GLU A 48 -13.27 6.60 3.06
N ASP A 49 -13.59 5.43 2.50
CA ASP A 49 -14.72 4.59 2.92
C ASP A 49 -14.41 3.67 4.11
N LEU A 50 -13.31 3.94 4.82
CA LEU A 50 -12.84 3.24 6.02
C LEU A 50 -12.31 1.82 5.79
N ARG A 51 -12.23 1.34 4.54
CA ARG A 51 -11.57 0.06 4.25
C ARG A 51 -10.07 0.15 4.47
N GLU A 52 -9.49 -0.86 5.10
CA GLU A 52 -8.05 -0.98 5.26
C GLU A 52 -7.47 -1.90 4.19
N VAL A 53 -6.36 -1.49 3.59
CA VAL A 53 -5.66 -2.23 2.54
C VAL A 53 -4.19 -2.30 2.92
N ASP A 54 -3.68 -3.53 3.01
CA ASP A 54 -2.25 -3.78 3.10
C ASP A 54 -1.65 -3.69 1.70
N PHE A 55 -0.48 -3.05 1.60
CA PHE A 55 0.27 -2.93 0.36
C PHE A 55 1.71 -3.42 0.53
N ASN A 56 2.26 -4.02 -0.51
CA ASN A 56 3.67 -4.37 -0.63
C ASN A 56 4.19 -4.05 -2.04
N GLN A 57 5.36 -3.42 -2.13
CA GLN A 57 6.08 -3.13 -3.37
C GLN A 57 7.49 -3.72 -3.30
N ALA A 58 7.78 -4.70 -4.17
CA ALA A 58 9.11 -5.26 -4.28
C ALA A 58 10.01 -4.37 -5.18
N GLY A 59 10.48 -3.24 -4.64
CA GLY A 59 11.37 -2.30 -5.34
C GLY A 59 10.67 -1.16 -6.08
N ASP A 60 11.39 -0.06 -6.30
CA ASP A 60 10.84 1.29 -6.51
C ASP A 60 9.93 1.46 -7.75
N ASN A 61 10.08 0.61 -8.77
CA ASN A 61 9.35 0.71 -10.05
C ASN A 61 8.37 -0.46 -10.30
N GLN A 62 8.06 -1.28 -9.29
CA GLN A 62 7.07 -2.35 -9.43
C GLN A 62 5.68 -1.89 -8.99
N LYS A 63 4.63 -2.56 -9.49
CA LYS A 63 3.25 -2.36 -9.01
C LYS A 63 3.14 -2.79 -7.54
N PHE A 64 2.28 -2.11 -6.78
CA PHE A 64 1.90 -2.57 -5.45
C PHE A 64 1.06 -3.85 -5.56
N GLN A 65 1.41 -4.84 -4.75
CA GLN A 65 0.53 -5.91 -4.36
C GLN A 65 -0.40 -5.38 -3.28
N LEU A 66 -1.70 -5.44 -3.53
CA LEU A 66 -2.71 -4.95 -2.61
C LEU A 66 -3.53 -6.10 -2.04
N LYS A 67 -3.85 -6.01 -0.75
CA LYS A 67 -4.70 -6.98 -0.05
C LYS A 67 -5.67 -6.25 0.87
N LEU A 68 -6.97 -6.38 0.61
CA LEU A 68 -8.01 -5.90 1.51
C LEU A 68 -7.90 -6.61 2.86
N CYS A 69 -7.82 -5.84 3.94
CA CYS A 69 -7.92 -6.33 5.30
C CYS A 69 -9.41 -6.54 5.61
N MET A 70 -9.94 -7.73 5.30
CA MET A 70 -11.31 -8.09 5.66
C MET A 70 -11.38 -8.38 7.17
N PRO A 71 -12.46 -7.98 7.86
CA PRO A 71 -12.57 -7.99 9.33
C PRO A 71 -12.45 -9.39 9.96
N THR A 72 -12.48 -10.46 9.18
CA THR A 72 -12.41 -11.83 9.68
C THR A 72 -10.99 -12.29 9.98
N VAL A 73 -9.95 -11.77 9.32
CA VAL A 73 -8.55 -12.06 9.65
C VAL A 73 -7.62 -10.96 9.08
N CYS A 74 -7.06 -10.17 9.99
CA CYS A 74 -5.80 -9.44 9.84
C CYS A 74 -4.93 -9.89 11.01
#